data_AF-A0A920KR39-F1
#
_entry.id   AF-A0A920KR39-F1
#
_cell.length_a   1.000
_cell.length_b   1.000
_cell.length_c   1.000
_cell.angle_alpha   90.00
_cell.angle_beta   90.00
_cell.angle_gamma   90.00
#
_symmetry.space_group_name_H-M   'P 1'
#
loop_
_entity.id
_entity.type
_entity.pdbx_description
1 polymer ?
#
loop_
_entity_poly.entity_id
_entity_poly.type
_entity_poly.pdbx_seq_one_letter_code
_entity_poly.pdbx_strand_id
1 'polypeptide(L)'
;MPCRWFLGIGVTAKGRNRHTQSAQRIASEASGAIPDDFERESAVLDELLSPAGFDVSEDILAITVNRWPHGYAYEYMQLWDPKWKPGEAPHEIARKPFGSVTIANSDAGASAYTHVAIDQACRAVDELAEKA
;
A
#
# COMPACT_ATOMS: atom_id res chain seq x y z
N MET A 1 7.64 20.94 -12.75
CA MET A 1 7.71 20.45 -11.36
C MET A 1 7.92 18.95 -11.42
N PRO A 2 9.05 18.36 -11.01
CA PRO A 2 9.18 16.92 -11.05
C PRO A 2 8.61 16.32 -9.76
N CYS A 3 7.44 15.70 -9.89
CA CYS A 3 6.91 14.79 -8.87
C CYS A 3 7.82 13.56 -8.80
N ARG A 4 8.54 13.39 -7.69
CA ARG A 4 9.40 12.23 -7.45
C ARG A 4 8.68 11.31 -6.47
N TRP A 5 7.86 10.41 -7.00
CA TRP A 5 7.25 9.31 -6.24
C TRP A 5 8.22 8.11 -6.29
N PHE A 6 8.88 7.80 -5.17
CA PHE A 6 9.60 6.55 -5.02
C PHE A 6 8.81 5.62 -4.10
N LEU A 7 8.49 4.44 -4.63
CA LEU A 7 7.70 3.36 -4.07
C LEU A 7 8.65 2.24 -3.65
N GLY A 8 8.42 1.61 -2.49
CA GLY A 8 9.02 0.32 -2.15
C GLY A 8 9.33 0.13 -0.67
N ILE A 9 8.87 -0.98 -0.10
CA ILE A 9 9.61 -1.65 0.99
C ILE A 9 10.68 -2.47 0.28
N GLY A 10 11.94 -2.07 0.44
CA GLY A 10 13.07 -2.78 -0.11
C GLY A 10 14.19 -2.83 0.92
N VAL A 11 14.51 -4.01 1.42
CA VAL A 11 15.80 -4.25 2.06
C VAL A 11 16.81 -4.31 0.93
N THR A 12 17.58 -3.24 0.76
CA THR A 12 18.68 -3.23 -0.21
C THR A 12 19.88 -3.84 0.49
N ALA A 13 20.44 -4.94 -0.04
CA ALA A 13 21.70 -5.52 0.43
C ALA A 13 22.89 -4.93 -0.33
N LYS A 14 24.07 -4.92 0.29
CA LYS A 14 25.25 -4.14 -0.14
C LYS A 14 25.89 -4.61 -1.45
N GLY A 15 25.54 -3.93 -2.54
CA GLY A 15 26.38 -3.76 -3.74
C GLY A 15 27.05 -2.38 -3.74
N ARG A 16 28.38 -2.33 -3.89
CA ARG A 16 29.24 -1.11 -3.89
C ARG A 16 28.72 0.00 -4.84
N ASN A 17 28.29 1.18 -4.33
CA ASN A 17 28.78 2.51 -4.81
C ASN A 17 28.28 3.74 -4.00
N ARG A 18 29.01 4.86 -4.18
CA ARG A 18 29.19 6.05 -3.31
C ARG A 18 28.14 7.20 -3.37
N HIS A 19 26.85 6.96 -3.62
CA HIS A 19 25.88 8.07 -3.78
C HIS A 19 24.55 7.88 -3.01
N THR A 20 24.50 8.14 -1.69
CA THR A 20 23.25 8.03 -0.90
C THR A 20 23.05 9.10 0.18
N GLN A 21 23.69 10.27 0.10
CA GLN A 21 23.56 11.31 1.16
C GLN A 21 22.29 12.19 1.08
N SER A 22 21.44 12.08 0.06
CA SER A 22 20.30 12.99 -0.13
C SER A 22 18.94 12.50 0.42
N ALA A 23 18.87 11.32 1.05
CA ALA A 23 17.61 10.75 1.54
C ALA A 23 17.23 11.13 2.98
N GLN A 24 18.12 11.77 3.75
CA GLN A 24 18.00 11.88 5.21
C GLN A 24 17.09 13.00 5.75
N ARG A 25 16.51 13.87 4.91
CA ARG A 25 15.90 15.13 5.39
C ARG A 25 14.37 15.22 5.42
N ILE A 26 13.64 14.18 5.03
CA ILE A 26 12.16 14.25 4.85
C ILE A 26 11.37 13.50 5.96
N ALA A 27 12.03 12.76 6.86
CA ALA A 27 11.35 11.77 7.72
C ALA A 27 10.85 12.24 9.10
N SER A 28 11.02 13.51 9.50
CA SER A 28 10.85 13.90 10.92
C SER A 28 9.44 14.27 11.37
N GLU A 29 8.43 14.40 10.49
CA GLU A 29 7.12 14.95 10.90
C GLU A 29 5.94 14.15 10.33
N ALA A 30 5.60 13.02 10.96
CA ALA A 30 4.23 12.48 11.06
C ALA A 30 4.21 11.08 11.70
N SER A 31 3.45 10.93 12.78
CA SER A 31 2.98 9.66 13.41
C SER A 31 3.95 8.86 14.30
N GLY A 32 3.79 9.04 15.61
CA GLY A 32 3.61 7.98 16.64
C GLY A 32 4.71 6.98 16.99
N ALA A 33 5.51 6.51 16.03
CA ALA A 33 6.61 5.56 16.24
C ALA A 33 7.93 6.24 15.88
N ILE A 34 8.90 6.14 16.78
CA ILE A 34 10.24 6.71 16.61
C ILE A 34 11.05 5.73 15.73
N PRO A 35 11.97 6.19 14.86
CA PRO A 35 12.82 5.29 14.05
C PRO A 35 13.41 4.09 14.82
N ASP A 36 13.79 4.30 16.08
CA ASP A 36 14.33 3.28 16.98
C ASP A 36 13.37 2.09 17.21
N ASP A 37 12.05 2.30 17.15
CA ASP A 37 11.06 1.23 17.30
C ASP A 37 11.13 0.25 16.12
N PHE A 38 11.29 0.77 14.90
CA PHE A 38 11.41 -0.06 13.70
C PHE A 38 12.75 -0.80 13.63
N GLU A 39 13.83 -0.16 14.10
CA GLU A 39 15.13 -0.82 14.23
C GLU A 39 15.06 -1.97 15.25
N ARG A 40 14.36 -1.77 16.38
CA ARG A 40 14.14 -2.82 17.36
C ARG A 40 13.33 -3.99 16.79
N GLU A 41 12.27 -3.73 16.03
CA GLU A 41 11.44 -4.77 15.42
C GLU A 41 12.20 -5.60 14.37
N SER A 42 13.23 -5.02 13.74
CA SER A 42 14.06 -5.75 12.78
C SER A 42 14.85 -6.92 13.39
N ALA A 43 15.02 -6.96 14.72
CA ALA A 43 15.65 -8.08 15.43
C ALA A 43 14.92 -9.43 15.24
N VAL A 44 13.64 -9.41 14.85
CA VAL A 44 12.91 -10.64 14.47
C VAL A 44 13.55 -11.30 13.24
N LEU A 45 14.11 -10.51 12.31
CA LEU A 45 14.79 -11.05 11.13
C LEU A 45 16.10 -11.76 11.53
N ASP A 46 16.82 -11.24 12.54
CA ASP A 46 17.98 -11.91 13.10
C ASP A 46 17.60 -13.28 13.66
N GLU A 47 16.55 -13.37 14.47
CA GLU A 47 16.10 -14.66 15.04
C GLU A 47 15.78 -15.70 13.95
N LEU A 48 15.14 -15.28 12.87
CA LEU A 48 14.70 -16.17 11.80
C LEU A 48 15.82 -16.55 10.82
N LEU A 49 16.75 -15.63 10.55
CA LEU A 49 17.69 -15.75 9.43
C LEU A 49 19.16 -15.90 9.87
N SER A 50 19.49 -15.70 11.14
CA SER A 50 20.85 -15.91 11.68
C SER A 50 21.45 -17.28 11.36
N PRO A 51 20.70 -18.42 11.42
CA PRO A 51 21.26 -19.72 11.05
C PRO A 51 21.72 -19.82 9.59
N ALA A 52 21.19 -18.96 8.72
CA ALA A 52 21.59 -18.83 7.32
C ALA A 52 22.71 -17.78 7.10
N GLY A 53 23.20 -17.14 8.17
CA GLY A 53 24.30 -16.19 8.15
C GLY A 53 23.89 -14.72 7.89
N PHE A 54 22.62 -14.37 8.10
CA PHE A 54 22.14 -12.99 8.06
C PHE A 54 22.45 -12.27 9.39
N ASP A 55 22.88 -11.02 9.32
CA ASP A 55 23.12 -10.14 10.47
C ASP A 55 22.43 -8.79 10.24
N VAL A 56 21.37 -8.50 10.99
CA VAL A 56 20.58 -7.26 10.92
C VAL A 56 21.47 -6.02 11.03
N SER A 57 22.51 -6.05 11.86
CA SER A 57 23.37 -4.89 12.13
C SER A 57 24.29 -4.53 10.97
N GLU A 58 24.63 -5.51 10.13
CA GLU A 58 25.56 -5.35 9.01
C GLU A 58 24.87 -5.40 7.63
N ASP A 59 23.79 -6.17 7.50
CA ASP A 59 23.16 -6.49 6.21
C ASP A 59 22.02 -5.54 5.82
N ILE A 60 21.40 -4.82 6.76
CA ILE A 60 20.36 -3.83 6.47
C ILE A 60 20.99 -2.47 6.14
N LEU A 61 20.87 -2.03 4.89
CA LEU A 61 21.39 -0.72 4.47
C LEU A 61 20.49 0.46 4.84
N ALA A 62 19.18 0.24 4.84
CA ALA A 62 18.18 1.27 5.10
C ALA A 62 16.83 0.66 5.44
N ILE A 63 16.09 1.32 6.32
CA ILE A 63 14.69 1.03 6.60
C ILE A 63 13.86 2.16 6.00
N THR A 64 12.88 1.81 5.17
CA THR A 64 11.90 2.75 4.62
C THR A 64 10.52 2.38 5.14
N VAL A 65 9.87 3.33 5.83
CA VAL A 65 8.56 3.13 6.43
C VAL A 65 7.49 3.80 5.57
N ASN A 66 6.51 3.03 5.11
CA ASN A 66 5.31 3.59 4.52
C ASN A 66 4.32 3.95 5.63
N ARG A 67 3.89 5.22 5.70
CA ARG A 67 2.95 5.72 6.74
C ARG A 67 1.53 5.94 6.23
N TRP A 68 1.16 5.33 5.11
CA TRP A 68 -0.25 5.23 4.73
C TRP A 68 -0.93 4.20 5.64
N PRO A 69 -2.01 4.55 6.38
CA PRO A 69 -2.69 3.61 7.25
C PRO A 69 -3.13 2.40 6.42
N HIS A 70 -2.57 1.25 6.75
CA HIS A 70 -2.66 0.05 5.95
C HIS A 70 -4.08 -0.51 5.94
N GLY A 71 -4.64 -0.59 4.74
CA GLY A 71 -5.74 -1.49 4.43
C GLY A 71 -5.68 -1.77 2.95
N TYR A 72 -5.34 -3.00 2.57
CA TYR A 72 -5.76 -3.49 1.26
C TYR A 72 -7.29 -3.46 1.21
N ALA A 73 -7.85 -3.29 0.02
CA ALA A 73 -9.30 -3.39 -0.15
C ALA A 73 -9.80 -4.72 0.42
N TYR A 74 -10.93 -4.67 1.12
CA TYR A 74 -11.53 -5.87 1.69
C TYR A 74 -12.06 -6.79 0.59
N GLU A 75 -11.62 -8.04 0.60
CA GLU A 75 -12.12 -9.12 -0.27
C GLU A 75 -13.11 -9.99 0.50
N TYR A 76 -14.25 -10.31 -0.11
CA TYR A 76 -15.26 -11.12 0.54
C TYR A 76 -14.82 -12.58 0.68
N MET A 77 -14.92 -13.10 1.90
CA MET A 77 -14.68 -14.50 2.23
C MET A 77 -15.99 -15.28 2.27
N GLN A 78 -16.12 -16.29 1.42
CA GLN A 78 -17.34 -17.11 1.32
C GLN A 78 -17.81 -17.74 2.64
N LEU A 79 -16.92 -17.94 3.60
CA LEU A 79 -17.22 -18.56 4.89
C LEU A 79 -17.91 -17.59 5.87
N TRP A 80 -17.59 -16.30 5.81
CA TRP A 80 -17.97 -15.31 6.82
C TRP A 80 -18.89 -14.24 6.27
N ASP A 81 -18.74 -13.92 4.99
CA ASP A 81 -19.51 -12.87 4.35
C ASP A 81 -20.82 -13.43 3.77
N PRO A 82 -21.93 -12.68 3.93
CA PRO A 82 -23.18 -13.06 3.29
C PRO A 82 -23.05 -12.97 1.77
N LYS A 83 -23.84 -13.77 1.05
CA LYS A 83 -23.98 -13.61 -0.40
C LYS A 83 -24.96 -12.50 -0.71
N TRP A 84 -24.46 -11.36 -1.16
CA TRP A 84 -25.31 -10.28 -1.67
C TRP A 84 -25.83 -10.59 -3.06
N LYS A 85 -27.01 -10.09 -3.39
CA LYS A 85 -27.47 -10.04 -4.78
C LYS A 85 -26.68 -8.95 -5.53
N PRO A 86 -26.59 -9.03 -6.87
CA PRO A 86 -25.99 -7.96 -7.65
C PRO A 86 -26.61 -6.59 -7.32
N GLY A 87 -25.77 -5.60 -7.03
CA GLY A 87 -26.15 -4.24 -6.64
C GLY A 87 -26.39 -4.01 -5.14
N GLU A 88 -26.38 -5.07 -4.32
CA GLU A 88 -26.65 -5.00 -2.87
C GLU A 88 -25.37 -5.13 -2.01
N ALA A 89 -24.23 -5.45 -2.62
CA ALA A 89 -22.99 -5.58 -1.86
C ALA A 89 -22.49 -4.20 -1.35
N PRO A 90 -21.85 -4.14 -0.18
CA PRO A 90 -21.40 -2.87 0.42
C PRO A 90 -20.58 -1.98 -0.53
N HIS A 91 -19.63 -2.56 -1.27
CA HIS A 91 -18.82 -1.82 -2.25
C HIS A 91 -19.66 -1.27 -3.42
N GLU A 92 -20.69 -2.00 -3.86
CA GLU A 92 -21.58 -1.57 -4.94
C GLU A 92 -22.52 -0.46 -4.51
N ILE A 93 -22.99 -0.49 -3.26
CA ILE A 93 -23.80 0.58 -2.67
C ILE A 93 -22.93 1.84 -2.49
N ALA A 94 -21.73 1.68 -1.93
CA ALA A 94 -20.84 2.79 -1.63
C ALA A 94 -20.29 3.48 -2.88
N ARG A 95 -20.04 2.74 -3.98
CA ARG A 95 -19.46 3.29 -5.21
C ARG A 95 -20.46 3.99 -6.14
N LYS A 96 -21.75 4.06 -5.77
CA LYS A 96 -22.79 4.66 -6.62
C LYS A 96 -22.45 6.12 -6.95
N PRO A 97 -22.60 6.56 -8.22
CA PRO A 97 -22.36 7.95 -8.59
C PRO A 97 -23.27 8.94 -7.86
N PHE A 98 -22.71 10.07 -7.43
CA PHE A 98 -23.44 11.16 -6.80
C PHE A 98 -23.33 12.44 -7.63
N GLY A 99 -24.42 12.83 -8.30
CA GLY A 99 -24.38 13.92 -9.28
C GLY A 99 -23.36 13.64 -10.39
N SER A 100 -22.44 14.59 -10.61
CA SER A 100 -21.30 14.50 -11.54
C SER A 100 -20.04 13.89 -10.92
N VAL A 101 -20.15 13.21 -9.77
CA VAL A 101 -19.04 12.54 -9.09
C VAL A 101 -19.20 11.03 -9.21
N THR A 102 -18.20 10.34 -9.76
CA THR A 102 -18.09 8.87 -9.79
C THR A 102 -16.91 8.42 -8.91
N ILE A 103 -16.99 7.20 -8.35
CA ILE A 103 -16.00 6.67 -7.39
C ILE A 103 -15.22 5.53 -8.05
N ALA A 104 -13.90 5.61 -8.06
CA ALA A 104 -13.02 4.58 -8.62
C ALA A 104 -11.81 4.31 -7.72
N ASN A 105 -11.59 3.03 -7.40
CA ASN A 105 -10.40 2.45 -6.76
C ASN A 105 -10.59 0.92 -6.68
N SER A 106 -9.65 0.22 -6.06
CA SER A 106 -9.74 -1.21 -5.72
C SER A 106 -10.93 -1.57 -4.83
N ASP A 107 -11.25 -0.74 -3.83
CA ASP A 107 -12.34 -0.95 -2.87
C ASP A 107 -13.71 -0.93 -3.53
N ALA A 108 -13.87 -0.10 -4.58
CA ALA A 108 -15.04 -0.09 -5.43
C ALA A 108 -15.22 -1.39 -6.20
N GLY A 109 -14.22 -2.27 -6.28
CA GLY A 109 -14.31 -3.62 -6.85
C GLY A 109 -14.19 -4.74 -5.81
N ALA A 110 -14.14 -4.40 -4.52
CA ALA A 110 -13.92 -5.34 -3.41
C ALA A 110 -12.73 -6.30 -3.65
N SER A 111 -11.61 -5.76 -4.17
CA SER A 111 -10.38 -6.53 -4.35
C SER A 111 -9.13 -5.68 -4.34
N ALA A 112 -8.08 -6.20 -3.71
CA ALA A 112 -6.84 -5.50 -3.40
C ALA A 112 -5.90 -5.28 -4.60
N TYR A 113 -6.23 -5.84 -5.77
CA TYR A 113 -5.33 -5.88 -6.91
C TYR A 113 -5.42 -4.66 -7.81
N THR A 114 -4.27 -4.27 -8.37
CA THR A 114 -4.15 -3.12 -9.27
C THR A 114 -5.03 -3.21 -10.52
N HIS A 115 -5.21 -4.40 -11.09
CA HIS A 115 -6.05 -4.58 -12.27
C HIS A 115 -7.52 -4.24 -11.98
N VAL A 116 -8.02 -4.56 -10.78
CA VAL A 116 -9.37 -4.20 -10.36
C VAL A 116 -9.52 -2.68 -10.24
N ALA A 117 -8.52 -1.98 -9.73
CA ALA A 117 -8.54 -0.52 -9.70
C ALA A 117 -8.62 0.09 -11.12
N ILE A 118 -7.97 -0.52 -12.11
CA ILE A 118 -8.04 -0.12 -13.52
C ILE A 118 -9.45 -0.40 -14.08
N ASP A 119 -9.99 -1.58 -13.85
CA ASP A 119 -11.34 -1.94 -14.30
C ASP A 119 -12.41 -0.99 -13.71
N GLN A 120 -12.28 -0.64 -12.43
CA GLN A 120 -13.17 0.32 -11.77
C GLN A 120 -12.99 1.75 -12.28
N ALA A 121 -11.80 2.13 -12.73
CA ALA A 121 -11.57 3.41 -13.38
C ALA A 121 -12.26 3.47 -14.75
N CYS A 122 -12.15 2.42 -15.57
CA CYS A 122 -12.88 2.31 -16.84
C CYS A 122 -14.40 2.43 -16.62
N ARG A 123 -14.96 1.66 -15.68
CA ARG A 123 -16.38 1.75 -15.30
C ARG A 123 -16.79 3.18 -14.91
N ALA A 124 -16.02 3.83 -14.04
CA ALA A 124 -16.37 5.15 -13.52
C ALA A 124 -16.30 6.26 -14.58
N VAL A 125 -15.46 6.10 -15.60
CA VAL A 125 -15.41 7.00 -16.76
C VAL A 125 -16.67 6.84 -17.62
N ASP A 126 -17.08 5.60 -17.88
CA ASP A 126 -18.31 5.31 -18.64
C ASP A 126 -19.55 5.86 -17.92
N GLU A 127 -19.65 5.63 -16.60
CA GLU A 127 -20.73 6.19 -15.75
C GLU A 127 -20.78 7.73 -15.76
N LEU A 128 -19.63 8.38 -15.89
CA LEU A 128 -19.57 9.84 -15.98
C LEU A 128 -20.06 10.33 -17.35
N ALA A 129 -19.71 9.62 -18.42
CA ALA A 129 -20.15 9.95 -19.79
C ALA A 129 -21.66 9.78 -19.99
N GLU A 130 -22.26 8.76 -19.36
CA GLU A 130 -23.72 8.55 -19.39
C GLU A 130 -24.51 9.66 -18.67
N LYS A 131 -23.86 10.43 -17.79
CA LYS A 131 -24.47 11.52 -17.01
C LYS A 131 -24.21 12.92 -17.57
N ALA A 132 -23.35 13.05 -18.58
CA ALA A 132 -23.03 14.32 -19.24
C ALA A 132 -24.09 14.67 -20.30
#